data_AF-A0A0G0M2A5-F1
#
_entry.id   AF-A0A0G0M2A5-F1
#
_cell.length_a   1.000
_cell.length_b   1.000
_cell.length_c   1.000
_cell.angle_alpha   90.00
_cell.angle_beta   90.00
_cell.angle_gamma   90.00
#
_symmetry.space_group_name_H-M   'P 1'
#
loop_
_entity.id
_entity.type
_entity.pdbx_description
1 polymer ?
#
loop_
_entity_poly.entity_id
_entity_poly.type
_entity_poly.pdbx_seq_one_letter_code
_entity_poly.pdbx_strand_id
1 'polypeptide(L)'
;MDFQPEQLYILILNAESLTDAQKQAYIDRLTNEGVTDALAHELMAIFEKEHANLGNFLEKKKAELEKAKADLRQAEDEAKPQLAELVESNEKEVADAEAEYARQLTDEVEGPFDREVESVIKSNEEDQIAAIRSGLKKK
;
A
#
# COMPACT_ATOMS: atom_id res chain seq x y z
N MET A 1 28.28 15.96 42.34
CA MET A 1 28.53 15.09 41.17
C MET A 1 29.81 15.61 40.54
N ASP A 2 30.84 14.80 40.39
CA ASP A 2 32.08 15.22 39.75
C ASP A 2 31.94 15.02 38.24
N PHE A 3 31.57 16.09 37.53
CA PHE A 3 31.52 16.07 36.08
C PHE A 3 32.93 16.04 35.51
N GLN A 4 33.22 15.07 34.64
CA GLN A 4 34.45 15.10 33.86
C GLN A 4 34.35 16.22 32.82
N PRO A 5 35.38 17.07 32.64
CA PRO A 5 35.36 18.17 31.67
C PRO A 5 34.96 17.70 30.26
N GLU A 6 35.42 16.53 29.83
CA GLU A 6 35.12 15.91 28.53
C GLU A 6 33.62 15.70 28.32
N GLN A 7 32.90 15.29 29.38
CA GLN A 7 31.45 15.10 29.31
C GLN A 7 30.72 16.44 29.17
N LEU A 8 31.19 17.47 29.87
CA LEU A 8 30.62 18.81 29.77
C LEU A 8 30.88 19.43 28.39
N TYR A 9 32.07 19.24 27.81
CA TYR A 9 32.35 19.67 26.43
C TYR A 9 31.36 19.05 25.44
N ILE A 10 31.14 17.74 25.52
CA ILE A 10 30.19 17.05 24.65
C ILE A 10 28.77 17.59 24.83
N LEU A 11 28.33 17.79 26.07
CA LEU A 11 26.99 18.32 26.36
C LEU A 11 26.83 19.75 25.82
N ILE A 12 27.82 20.63 26.02
CA ILE A 12 27.80 22.01 25.50
C ILE A 12 27.71 22.02 23.98
N LEU A 13 28.54 21.21 23.30
CA LEU A 13 28.57 21.16 21.84
C LEU A 13 27.23 20.68 21.24
N ASN A 14 26.58 19.74 21.91
CA ASN A 14 25.29 19.18 21.48
C ASN A 14 24.07 19.97 21.97
N ALA A 15 24.25 20.98 22.81
CA ALA A 15 23.15 21.83 23.28
C ALA A 15 22.52 22.57 22.09
N GLU A 16 21.24 22.30 21.79
CA GLU A 16 20.54 22.98 20.71
C GLU A 16 20.07 24.39 21.11
N SER A 17 19.88 24.63 22.41
CA SER A 17 19.43 25.92 22.93
C SER A 17 20.56 26.97 23.00
N LEU A 18 21.81 26.55 22.83
CA LEU A 18 22.97 27.41 22.80
C LEU A 18 23.38 27.73 21.37
N THR A 19 23.63 29.01 21.11
CA THR A 19 24.31 29.46 19.89
C THR A 19 25.77 29.05 19.89
N ASP A 20 26.41 28.97 18.73
CA ASP A 20 27.83 28.62 18.61
C ASP A 20 28.73 29.57 19.42
N ALA A 21 28.39 30.86 19.47
CA ALA A 21 29.11 31.84 20.28
C ALA A 21 28.99 31.56 21.78
N GLN A 22 27.81 31.16 22.25
CA GLN A 22 27.61 30.78 23.65
C GLN A 22 28.32 29.47 23.96
N LYS A 23 28.26 28.48 23.06
CA LYS A 23 29.02 27.23 23.20
C LYS A 23 30.50 27.51 23.37
N GLN A 24 31.07 28.33 22.49
CA GLN A 24 32.49 28.71 22.59
C GLN A 24 32.80 29.42 23.91
N ALA A 25 31.95 30.34 24.36
CA ALA A 25 32.15 31.02 25.64
C ALA A 25 32.16 30.06 26.85
N TYR A 26 31.29 29.06 26.86
CA TYR A 26 31.27 28.02 27.91
C TYR A 26 32.48 27.09 27.82
N ILE A 27 32.92 26.73 26.62
CA ILE A 27 34.12 25.93 26.37
C ILE A 27 35.37 26.68 26.85
N ASP A 28 35.48 27.97 26.56
CA ASP A 28 36.61 28.81 26.97
C ASP A 28 36.65 28.94 28.50
N ARG A 29 35.50 29.16 29.16
CA ARG A 29 35.40 29.15 30.63
C ARG A 29 35.82 27.80 31.21
N LEU A 30 35.31 26.70 30.66
CA LEU A 30 35.66 25.35 31.13
C LEU A 30 37.17 25.06 30.97
N THR A 31 37.78 25.57 29.90
CA THR A 31 39.22 25.37 29.61
C THR A 31 40.11 26.25 30.49
N ASN A 32 39.74 27.50 30.71
CA ASN A 32 40.57 28.48 31.42
C ASN A 32 40.38 28.45 32.94
N GLU A 33 39.16 28.20 33.41
CA GLU A 33 38.79 28.27 34.83
C GLU A 33 38.57 26.88 35.44
N GLY A 34 38.41 25.84 34.60
CA GLY A 34 38.01 24.51 35.03
C GLY A 34 36.52 24.41 35.36
N VAL A 35 36.13 23.30 35.99
CA VAL A 35 34.74 23.10 36.45
C VAL A 35 34.55 23.86 37.77
N THR A 36 33.94 25.04 37.70
CA THR A 36 33.52 25.80 38.88
C THR A 36 32.06 25.48 39.23
N ASP A 37 31.68 25.60 40.50
CA ASP A 37 30.29 25.36 40.95
C ASP A 37 29.28 26.25 40.20
N ALA A 38 29.65 27.50 39.93
CA ALA A 38 28.83 28.44 39.17
C ALA A 38 28.61 27.96 37.73
N LEU A 39 29.69 27.56 37.04
CA LEU A 39 29.61 27.03 35.67
C LEU A 39 28.80 25.73 35.62
N ALA A 40 29.02 24.82 36.56
CA ALA A 40 28.26 23.57 36.65
C ALA A 40 26.77 23.83 36.85
N HIS A 41 26.39 24.78 37.71
CA HIS A 41 24.99 25.13 37.94
C HIS A 41 24.33 25.79 36.73
N GLU A 42 25.03 26.68 36.03
CA GLU A 42 24.53 27.30 34.79
C GLU A 42 24.25 26.24 33.71
N LEU A 43 25.21 25.33 33.49
CA LEU A 43 25.09 24.27 32.49
C LEU A 43 24.00 23.25 32.84
N MET A 44 23.90 22.84 34.12
CA MET A 44 22.83 21.94 34.56
C MET A 44 21.44 22.52 34.27
N ALA A 45 21.21 23.80 34.58
CA ALA A 45 19.92 24.43 34.32
C ALA A 45 19.56 24.46 32.81
N ILE A 46 20.56 24.62 31.94
CA ILE A 46 20.37 24.56 30.48
C ILE A 46 19.97 23.13 30.08
N PHE A 47 20.74 22.13 30.50
CA PHE A 47 20.51 20.74 30.10
C PHE A 47 19.22 20.14 30.68
N GLU A 48 18.83 20.51 31.90
CA GLU A 48 17.55 20.12 32.49
C GLU A 48 16.37 20.64 31.67
N LYS A 49 16.45 21.90 31.23
CA LYS A 49 15.43 22.51 30.37
C LYS A 49 15.36 21.84 29.00
N GLU A 50 16.49 21.55 28.39
CA GLU A 50 16.53 20.83 27.11
C GLU A 50 15.97 19.43 27.24
N HIS A 51 16.32 18.70 28.30
CA HIS A 51 15.77 17.37 28.57
C HIS A 51 14.25 17.41 28.75
N ALA A 52 13.71 18.40 29.48
CA ALA A 52 12.27 18.59 29.63
C ALA A 52 11.60 18.90 28.29
N ASN A 53 12.21 19.74 27.45
CA ASN A 53 11.70 20.06 26.12
C ASN A 53 11.67 18.82 25.21
N LEU A 54 12.73 18.00 25.25
CA LEU A 54 12.80 16.76 24.48
C LEU A 54 11.72 15.77 24.92
N GLY A 55 11.51 15.62 26.24
CA GLY A 55 10.43 14.79 26.78
C GLY A 55 9.05 15.23 26.28
N ASN A 56 8.76 16.53 26.32
CA ASN A 56 7.51 17.10 25.82
C ASN A 56 7.35 16.91 24.31
N PHE A 57 8.43 17.08 23.53
CA PHE A 57 8.43 16.85 22.10
C PHE A 57 8.14 15.37 21.76
N LEU A 58 8.79 14.43 22.45
CA LEU A 58 8.58 13.01 22.25
C LEU A 58 7.14 12.59 22.59
N GLU A 59 6.58 13.08 23.69
CA GLU A 59 5.17 12.80 24.03
C GLU A 59 4.20 13.38 22.99
N LYS A 60 4.45 14.60 22.49
CA LYS A 60 3.67 15.18 21.40
C LYS A 60 3.76 14.32 20.13
N LYS A 61 4.97 13.88 19.75
CA LYS A 61 5.16 13.03 18.57
C LYS A 61 4.54 11.65 18.72
N LYS A 62 4.55 11.08 19.91
CA LYS A 62 3.84 9.85 20.24
C LYS A 62 2.33 10.02 20.08
N ALA A 63 1.75 11.12 20.57
CA ALA A 63 0.33 11.40 20.40
C ALA A 63 -0.06 11.61 18.92
N GLU A 64 0.77 12.34 18.15
CA GLU A 64 0.59 12.51 16.70
C GLU A 64 0.63 11.16 15.96
N LEU A 65 1.57 10.28 16.33
CA LEU A 65 1.69 8.94 15.74
C LEU A 65 0.49 8.04 16.06
N GLU A 66 0.03 8.03 17.30
CA GLU A 66 -1.15 7.23 17.68
C GLU A 66 -2.42 7.73 16.98
N LYS A 67 -2.57 9.05 16.79
CA LYS A 67 -3.65 9.61 15.99
C LYS A 67 -3.55 9.15 14.52
N ALA A 68 -2.39 9.26 13.89
CA ALA A 68 -2.21 8.85 12.51
C ALA A 68 -2.49 7.34 12.28
N LYS A 69 -2.13 6.49 13.26
CA LYS A 69 -2.49 5.07 13.23
C LYS A 69 -4.00 4.85 13.32
N ALA A 70 -4.71 5.62 14.14
CA ALA A 70 -6.16 5.52 14.26
C ALA A 70 -6.85 5.95 12.95
N ASP A 71 -6.42 7.06 12.36
CA ASP A 71 -6.93 7.58 11.09
C ASP A 71 -6.70 6.55 9.95
N LEU A 72 -5.52 5.90 9.91
CA LEU A 72 -5.22 4.84 8.93
C LEU A 72 -6.13 3.62 9.10
N ARG A 73 -6.35 3.16 10.34
CA ARG A 73 -7.27 2.04 10.61
C ARG A 73 -8.69 2.36 10.18
N GLN A 74 -9.16 3.58 10.46
CA GLN A 74 -10.49 4.01 10.01
C GLN A 74 -10.59 3.97 8.48
N ALA A 75 -9.60 4.50 7.77
CA ALA A 75 -9.58 4.46 6.31
C ALA A 75 -9.56 3.02 5.75
N GLU A 76 -8.82 2.10 6.38
CA GLU A 76 -8.85 0.68 6.02
C GLU A 76 -10.22 0.04 6.24
N ASP A 77 -10.88 0.35 7.36
CA ASP A 77 -12.20 -0.19 7.69
C ASP A 77 -13.30 0.36 6.77
N GLU A 78 -13.14 1.58 6.25
CA GLU A 78 -14.02 2.17 5.22
C GLU A 78 -13.76 1.59 3.82
N ALA A 79 -12.50 1.28 3.47
CA ALA A 79 -12.12 0.78 2.15
C ALA A 79 -12.42 -0.71 1.94
N LYS A 80 -12.27 -1.55 2.99
CA LYS A 80 -12.55 -3.00 2.92
C LYS A 80 -13.94 -3.35 2.38
N PRO A 81 -15.05 -2.77 2.90
CA PRO A 81 -16.39 -3.11 2.40
C PRO A 81 -16.58 -2.65 0.95
N GLN A 82 -16.06 -1.47 0.56
CA GLN A 82 -16.15 -0.98 -0.81
C GLN A 82 -15.41 -1.89 -1.80
N LEU A 83 -14.24 -2.40 -1.40
CA LEU A 83 -13.49 -3.35 -2.21
C LEU A 83 -14.24 -4.69 -2.34
N ALA A 84 -14.85 -5.18 -1.26
CA ALA A 84 -15.63 -6.41 -1.29
C ALA A 84 -16.85 -6.28 -2.22
N GLU A 85 -17.59 -5.17 -2.13
CA GLU A 85 -18.74 -4.89 -3.00
C GLU A 85 -18.33 -4.77 -4.48
N LEU A 86 -17.20 -4.12 -4.76
CA LEU A 86 -16.67 -4.00 -6.12
C LEU A 86 -16.26 -5.37 -6.69
N VAL A 87 -15.61 -6.21 -5.89
CA VAL A 87 -15.23 -7.57 -6.30
C VAL A 87 -16.48 -8.39 -6.60
N GLU A 88 -17.48 -8.38 -5.72
CA GLU A 88 -18.73 -9.11 -5.92
C GLU A 88 -19.48 -8.63 -7.17
N SER A 89 -19.56 -7.31 -7.39
CA SER A 89 -20.19 -6.74 -8.59
C SER A 89 -19.46 -7.15 -9.86
N ASN A 90 -18.13 -7.07 -9.88
CA ASN A 90 -17.32 -7.44 -11.04
C ASN A 90 -17.41 -8.95 -11.34
N GLU A 91 -17.38 -9.81 -10.33
CA GLU A 91 -17.54 -11.26 -10.50
C GLU A 91 -18.89 -11.58 -11.16
N LYS A 92 -19.95 -10.88 -10.76
CA LYS A 92 -21.27 -11.03 -11.36
C LYS A 92 -21.32 -10.54 -12.81
N GLU A 93 -20.77 -9.36 -13.10
CA GLU A 93 -20.72 -8.84 -14.47
C GLU A 93 -19.95 -9.76 -15.42
N VAL A 94 -18.83 -10.32 -14.97
CA VAL A 94 -18.06 -11.30 -15.75
C VAL A 94 -18.89 -12.56 -15.98
N ALA A 95 -19.54 -13.10 -14.94
CA ALA A 95 -20.37 -14.29 -15.09
C ALA A 95 -21.57 -14.07 -16.04
N ASP A 96 -22.22 -12.91 -15.96
CA ASP A 96 -23.32 -12.53 -16.84
C ASP A 96 -22.84 -12.39 -18.31
N ALA A 97 -21.67 -11.78 -18.53
CA ALA A 97 -21.06 -11.65 -19.85
C ALA A 97 -20.61 -12.99 -20.43
N GLU A 98 -20.03 -13.88 -19.62
CA GLU A 98 -19.67 -15.24 -20.03
C GLU A 98 -20.91 -16.05 -20.42
N ALA A 99 -22.00 -15.93 -19.66
CA ALA A 99 -23.26 -16.59 -19.97
C ALA A 99 -23.91 -16.05 -21.26
N GLU A 100 -23.84 -14.73 -21.50
CA GLU A 100 -24.32 -14.13 -22.74
C GLU A 100 -23.49 -14.59 -23.95
N TYR A 101 -22.16 -14.59 -23.82
CA TYR A 101 -21.26 -15.07 -24.87
C TYR A 101 -21.51 -16.53 -25.22
N ALA A 102 -21.71 -17.39 -24.21
CA ALA A 102 -22.03 -18.80 -24.43
C ALA A 102 -23.36 -18.98 -25.20
N ARG A 103 -24.39 -18.18 -24.88
CA ARG A 103 -25.66 -18.21 -25.62
C ARG A 103 -25.49 -17.76 -27.06
N GLN A 104 -24.78 -16.65 -27.29
CA GLN A 104 -24.51 -16.15 -28.64
C GLN A 104 -23.74 -17.17 -29.49
N LEU A 105 -22.74 -17.85 -28.90
CA LEU A 105 -22.01 -18.91 -29.59
C LEU A 105 -22.94 -20.04 -30.04
N THR A 106 -23.80 -20.53 -29.14
CA THR A 106 -24.74 -21.60 -29.47
C THR A 106 -25.78 -21.16 -30.50
N ASP A 107 -26.36 -19.97 -30.36
CA ASP A 107 -27.45 -19.48 -31.22
C ASP A 107 -26.98 -19.04 -32.62
N GLU A 108 -25.83 -18.37 -32.69
CA GLU A 108 -25.36 -17.72 -33.91
C GLU A 108 -24.31 -18.55 -34.68
N VAL A 109 -23.60 -19.45 -34.01
CA VAL A 109 -22.50 -20.22 -34.63
C VAL A 109 -22.81 -21.71 -34.65
N GLU A 110 -22.97 -22.34 -33.49
CA GLU A 110 -23.08 -23.81 -33.41
C GLU A 110 -24.40 -24.32 -34.00
N GLY A 111 -25.54 -23.76 -33.59
CA GLY A 111 -26.86 -24.19 -34.07
C GLY A 111 -27.07 -24.02 -35.59
N PRO A 112 -26.62 -22.91 -36.21
CA PRO A 112 -26.63 -22.76 -37.66
C PRO A 112 -25.68 -23.73 -38.37
N PHE A 113 -24.46 -23.92 -37.83
CA PHE A 113 -23.47 -24.84 -38.40
C PHE A 113 -23.98 -26.29 -38.37
N ASP A 114 -24.53 -26.76 -37.25
CA ASP A 114 -25.09 -28.11 -37.13
C ASP A 114 -26.22 -28.35 -38.14
N ARG A 115 -27.11 -27.35 -38.32
CA ARG A 115 -28.19 -27.40 -39.32
C ARG A 115 -27.64 -27.45 -40.74
N GLU A 116 -26.57 -26.72 -41.04
CA GLU A 116 -25.93 -26.74 -42.36
C GLU A 116 -25.29 -28.11 -42.64
N VAL A 117 -24.54 -28.66 -41.68
CA VAL A 117 -23.94 -29.99 -41.80
C VAL A 117 -25.01 -31.08 -42.00
N GLU A 118 -26.08 -31.07 -41.22
CA GLU A 118 -27.20 -32.02 -41.39
C GLU A 118 -27.86 -31.91 -42.77
N SER A 119 -28.02 -30.68 -43.28
CA SER A 119 -28.60 -30.43 -44.61
C SER A 119 -27.72 -31.02 -45.71
N VAL A 120 -26.40 -30.79 -45.64
CA VAL A 120 -25.43 -31.34 -46.61
C VAL A 120 -25.41 -32.86 -46.58
N ILE A 121 -25.44 -33.48 -45.39
CA ILE A 121 -25.49 -34.94 -45.25
C ILE A 121 -26.76 -35.50 -45.89
N LYS A 122 -27.94 -34.96 -45.55
CA LYS A 122 -29.22 -35.41 -46.11
C LYS A 122 -29.25 -35.28 -47.64
N SER A 123 -28.79 -34.16 -48.18
CA SER A 123 -28.73 -33.96 -49.63
C SER A 123 -27.84 -35.00 -50.32
N ASN A 124 -26.67 -35.28 -49.75
CA ASN A 124 -25.75 -36.29 -50.31
C ASN A 124 -26.33 -37.71 -50.24
N GLU A 125 -27.04 -38.06 -49.15
CA GLU A 125 -27.74 -39.34 -49.04
C GLU A 125 -28.84 -39.49 -50.09
N GLU A 126 -29.63 -38.44 -50.32
CA GLU A 126 -30.67 -38.41 -51.36
C GLU A 126 -30.08 -38.57 -52.77
N ASP A 127 -28.97 -37.87 -53.07
CA ASP A 127 -28.26 -37.98 -54.34
C ASP A 127 -27.71 -39.39 -54.58
N GLN A 128 -27.13 -40.02 -53.56
CA GLN A 128 -26.65 -41.41 -53.63
C GLN A 128 -27.79 -42.39 -53.87
N ILE A 129 -28.91 -42.24 -53.16
CA ILE A 129 -30.12 -43.06 -53.36
C ILE A 129 -30.65 -42.89 -54.80
N ALA A 130 -30.70 -41.66 -55.31
CA ALA A 130 -31.14 -41.37 -56.67
C ALA A 130 -30.21 -42.02 -57.72
N ALA A 131 -28.89 -41.93 -57.52
CA ALA A 131 -27.90 -42.56 -58.39
C ALA A 131 -28.05 -44.09 -58.41
N ILE A 132 -28.23 -44.73 -57.25
CA ILE A 132 -28.47 -46.18 -57.14
C ILE A 132 -29.76 -46.57 -57.87
N ARG A 133 -30.86 -45.83 -57.66
CA ARG A 133 -32.15 -46.09 -58.33
C ARG A 133 -32.04 -45.98 -59.85
N SER A 134 -31.30 -44.99 -60.35
CA SER A 134 -31.05 -44.81 -61.79
C SER A 134 -30.21 -45.95 -62.37
N GLY A 135 -29.19 -46.39 -61.64
CA GLY A 135 -28.35 -47.53 -62.02
C GLY A 135 -29.11 -48.86 -62.07
N LEU A 136 -30.05 -49.07 -61.16
CA LEU A 136 -30.91 -50.27 -61.14
C LEU A 136 -31.94 -50.31 -62.29
N LYS A 137 -32.41 -49.16 -62.78
CA LYS A 137 -33.34 -49.09 -63.94
C LYS A 137 -32.67 -49.30 -65.30
N LYS A 138 -31.34 -49.24 -65.37
CA LYS A 138 -30.55 -49.40 -66.60
C LYS A 138 -29.95 -50.81 -66.78
N LYS A 139 -30.29 -51.75 -65.89
CA LYS A 139 -30.03 -53.19 -66.03
C LYS A 139 -31.35 -53.91 -66.29
#